data_AF-A0A9X0NZD3-F1
#
_entry.id   AF-A0A9X0NZD3-F1
#
_cell.length_a   1.000
_cell.length_b   1.000
_cell.length_c   1.000
_cell.angle_alpha   90.00
_cell.angle_beta   90.00
_cell.angle_gamma   90.00
#
_symmetry.space_group_name_H-M   'P 1'
#
loop_
_entity.id
_entity.type
_entity.pdbx_description
1 polymer ?
#
loop_
_entity_poly.entity_id
_entity_poly.type
_entity_poly.pdbx_seq_one_letter_code
_entity_poly.pdbx_strand_id
1 'polypeptide(L)'
;MPFDPRAGHFANDEGRILPGLYCVGWAKRGPSGTIGTNRPDGYGVIDTVDEDIAASSGKAGRAGFDELAQERGIEIVTFRDWQKIEEAEIAAAREGAPREKFVDIESMIAARGA
;
A
#
# COMPACT_ATOMS: atom_id res chain seq x y z
N MET A 1 10.60 9.86 -9.03
CA MET A 1 9.17 9.90 -9.42
C MET A 1 8.80 11.31 -9.79
N PRO A 2 8.23 11.58 -10.98
CA PRO A 2 7.68 12.89 -11.32
C PRO A 2 6.61 13.32 -10.31
N PHE A 3 6.73 14.54 -9.78
CA PHE A 3 5.86 15.06 -8.72
C PHE A 3 5.49 16.50 -9.02
N ASP A 4 4.22 16.86 -8.82
CA ASP A 4 3.77 18.25 -8.90
C ASP A 4 3.79 18.86 -7.47
N PRO A 5 4.76 19.72 -7.14
CA PRO A 5 4.86 20.31 -5.81
C PRO A 5 3.75 21.31 -5.50
N ARG A 6 3.06 21.86 -6.52
CA ARG A 6 1.95 22.80 -6.32
C ARG A 6 0.66 22.04 -6.05
N ALA A 7 0.43 20.96 -6.78
CA ALA A 7 -0.78 20.15 -6.63
C ALA A 7 -0.69 19.11 -5.50
N GLY A 8 0.52 18.76 -5.06
CA GLY A 8 0.74 17.85 -3.94
C GLY A 8 0.46 16.37 -4.27
N HIS A 9 0.54 16.00 -5.54
CA HIS A 9 0.34 14.63 -6.03
C HIS A 9 1.33 14.30 -7.15
N PHE A 10 1.40 13.03 -7.56
CA PHE A 10 2.30 12.64 -8.66
C PHE A 10 1.83 13.27 -9.98
N ALA A 11 2.79 13.73 -10.79
CA ALA A 11 2.48 14.12 -12.16
C ALA A 11 2.11 12.85 -12.93
N ASN A 12 0.90 12.79 -13.46
CA ASN A 12 0.33 11.62 -14.11
C ASN A 12 -0.61 12.03 -15.25
N ASP A 13 -0.78 11.13 -16.21
CA ASP A 13 -1.77 11.19 -17.28
C ASP A 13 -2.80 10.10 -17.03
N GLU A 14 -4.00 10.49 -16.56
CA GLU A 14 -5.07 9.58 -16.13
C GLU A 14 -4.62 8.42 -15.23
N GLY A 15 -3.64 8.67 -14.35
CA GLY A 15 -3.10 7.68 -13.41
C GLY A 15 -1.82 6.99 -13.88
N ARG A 16 -1.42 7.13 -15.15
CA ARG A 16 -0.13 6.66 -15.65
C ARG A 16 0.97 7.68 -15.32
N ILE A 17 2.00 7.27 -14.58
CA ILE A 17 3.16 8.13 -14.26
C ILE A 17 4.29 7.91 -15.27
N LEU A 18 4.61 6.64 -15.54
CA LEU A 18 5.63 6.16 -16.48
C LEU A 18 5.19 4.79 -17.03
N PRO A 19 5.80 4.26 -18.10
CA PRO A 19 5.51 2.90 -18.57
C PRO A 19 5.65 1.86 -17.44
N GLY A 20 4.56 1.13 -17.17
CA GLY A 20 4.51 0.13 -16.10
C GLY A 20 4.45 0.70 -14.67
N LEU A 21 4.10 1.98 -14.50
CA LEU A 21 4.03 2.65 -13.20
C LEU A 21 2.85 3.62 -13.12
N TYR A 22 1.97 3.37 -12.17
CA TYR A 22 0.66 4.01 -12.07
C TYR A 22 0.39 4.48 -10.64
N CYS A 23 -0.57 5.39 -10.48
CA CYS A 23 -1.07 5.85 -9.18
C CYS A 23 -2.59 5.96 -9.17
N VAL A 24 -3.18 5.78 -7.99
CA VAL A 24 -4.62 5.88 -7.72
C VAL A 24 -4.87 6.73 -6.47
N GLY A 25 -6.12 7.13 -6.27
CA GLY A 25 -6.60 7.84 -5.10
C GLY A 25 -5.95 9.22 -4.95
N TRP A 26 -5.63 9.58 -3.71
CA TRP A 26 -5.05 10.89 -3.42
C TRP A 26 -3.65 11.09 -4.01
N ALA A 27 -2.90 10.02 -4.27
CA ALA A 27 -1.63 10.10 -4.96
C ALA A 27 -1.77 10.54 -6.44
N LYS A 28 -2.97 10.35 -7.03
CA LYS A 28 -3.33 10.77 -8.39
C LYS A 28 -4.00 12.14 -8.44
N ARG A 29 -4.96 12.39 -7.52
CA ARG A 29 -5.90 13.54 -7.58
C ARG A 29 -5.78 14.54 -6.43
N GLY A 30 -4.83 14.35 -5.51
CA GLY A 30 -4.71 15.13 -4.28
C GLY A 30 -5.73 14.73 -3.20
N PRO A 31 -5.62 15.33 -2.00
CA PRO A 31 -6.33 14.88 -0.79
C PRO A 31 -7.79 15.37 -0.74
N SER A 32 -8.58 15.04 -1.75
CA SER A 32 -10.00 15.39 -1.83
C SER A 32 -10.86 14.15 -2.10
N GLY A 33 -12.12 14.20 -1.64
CA GLY A 33 -13.07 13.11 -1.75
C GLY A 33 -13.05 12.12 -0.57
N THR A 34 -14.08 11.28 -0.49
CA THR A 34 -14.26 10.27 0.56
C THR A 34 -13.75 8.90 0.10
N ILE A 35 -13.75 7.91 1.00
CA ILE A 35 -13.41 6.51 0.68
C ILE A 35 -14.18 6.01 -0.56
N GLY A 36 -15.48 6.37 -0.67
CA GLY A 36 -16.32 5.98 -1.81
C GLY A 36 -15.88 6.55 -3.14
N THR A 37 -15.17 7.69 -3.16
CA THR A 37 -14.67 8.33 -4.38
C THR A 37 -13.38 7.70 -4.90
N ASN A 38 -12.66 6.94 -4.08
CA ASN A 38 -11.42 6.27 -4.49
C ASN A 38 -11.66 4.97 -5.26
N ARG A 39 -12.79 4.30 -5.01
CA ARG A 39 -13.16 3.06 -5.69
C ARG A 39 -13.32 3.24 -7.22
N PRO A 40 -14.13 4.18 -7.74
CA PRO A 40 -14.25 4.38 -9.18
C PRO A 40 -12.94 4.86 -9.82
N ASP A 41 -12.12 5.64 -9.09
CA ASP A 41 -10.80 6.06 -9.57
C ASP A 41 -9.84 4.88 -9.77
N GLY A 42 -9.84 3.91 -8.83
CA GLY A 42 -9.08 2.67 -8.98
C GLY A 42 -9.53 1.84 -10.18
N TYR A 43 -10.84 1.79 -10.48
CA TYR A 43 -11.34 1.10 -11.66
C TYR A 43 -10.88 1.75 -12.97
N GLY A 44 -10.88 3.08 -13.08
CA GLY A 44 -10.39 3.74 -14.29
C GLY A 44 -8.91 3.46 -14.58
N VAL A 45 -8.09 3.34 -13.52
CA VAL A 45 -6.65 3.07 -13.68
C VAL A 45 -6.38 1.60 -14.01
N ILE A 46 -7.14 0.63 -13.47
CA ILE A 46 -6.90 -0.78 -13.80
C ILE A 46 -7.17 -1.07 -15.28
N ASP A 47 -8.16 -0.40 -15.89
CA ASP A 47 -8.41 -0.53 -17.33
C ASP A 47 -7.19 -0.06 -18.14
N THR A 48 -6.57 1.06 -17.74
CA THR A 48 -5.33 1.57 -18.36
C THR A 48 -4.16 0.60 -18.18
N VAL A 49 -4.06 -0.06 -17.02
CA VAL A 49 -3.03 -1.06 -16.74
C VAL A 49 -3.24 -2.30 -17.61
N ASP A 50 -4.48 -2.77 -17.76
CA ASP A 50 -4.82 -3.95 -18.55
C ASP A 50 -4.51 -3.75 -20.04
N GLU A 51 -4.77 -2.54 -20.56
CA GLU A 51 -4.41 -2.14 -21.92
C GLU A 51 -2.89 -2.11 -22.15
N ASP A 52 -2.11 -1.69 -21.14
CA ASP A 52 -0.67 -1.54 -21.23
C ASP A 52 0.12 -2.83 -20.98
N ILE A 53 -0.45 -3.78 -20.23
CA ILE A 53 0.30 -4.92 -19.73
C ILE A 53 0.50 -5.98 -20.82
N ALA A 54 1.75 -6.21 -21.18
CA ALA A 54 2.11 -7.34 -22.04
C ALA A 54 1.87 -8.67 -21.30
N ALA A 55 1.63 -9.74 -22.06
CA ALA A 55 1.42 -11.10 -21.52
C ALA A 55 2.55 -11.60 -20.59
N SER A 56 3.75 -11.05 -20.73
CA SER A 56 4.84 -11.24 -19.77
C SER A 56 5.72 -9.98 -19.69
N SER A 57 6.08 -9.60 -18.47
CA SER A 57 7.02 -8.49 -18.21
C SER A 57 8.48 -8.95 -18.08
N GLY A 58 8.73 -10.27 -18.06
CA GLY A 58 10.05 -10.85 -17.75
C GLY A 58 10.53 -10.61 -16.32
N LYS A 59 9.74 -9.95 -15.46
CA LYS A 59 10.09 -9.68 -14.06
C LYS A 59 9.80 -10.91 -13.20
N ALA A 60 10.70 -11.20 -12.26
CA ALA A 60 10.55 -12.32 -11.30
C ALA A 60 9.39 -12.16 -10.29
N GLY A 61 8.71 -11.00 -10.31
CA GLY A 61 7.56 -10.72 -9.45
C GLY A 61 7.91 -10.84 -7.96
N ARG A 62 7.03 -11.52 -7.21
CA ARG A 62 7.19 -11.72 -5.77
C ARG A 62 8.52 -12.39 -5.40
N ALA A 63 8.95 -13.41 -6.13
CA ALA A 63 10.18 -14.15 -5.81
C ALA A 63 11.42 -13.23 -5.86
N GLY A 64 11.50 -12.37 -6.87
CA GLY A 64 12.60 -11.40 -6.97
C GLY A 64 12.54 -10.31 -5.91
N PHE A 65 11.35 -9.92 -5.45
CA PHE A 65 11.22 -9.00 -4.32
C PHE A 65 11.64 -9.66 -3.00
N ASP A 66 11.25 -10.91 -2.76
CA ASP A 66 11.60 -11.66 -1.55
C ASP A 66 13.13 -11.82 -1.43
N GLU A 67 13.82 -12.14 -2.54
CA GLU A 67 15.29 -12.20 -2.62
C GLU A 67 15.92 -10.83 -2.31
N LEU A 68 15.46 -9.76 -2.97
CA LEU A 68 15.96 -8.40 -2.76
C LEU A 68 15.76 -7.93 -1.31
N ALA A 69 14.61 -8.25 -0.71
CA ALA A 69 14.31 -7.91 0.68
C ALA A 69 15.25 -8.64 1.64
N GLN A 70 15.52 -9.92 1.39
CA GLN A 70 16.48 -10.70 2.17
C GLN A 70 17.89 -10.13 2.07
N GLU A 71 18.38 -9.86 0.86
CA GLU A 71 19.71 -9.27 0.63
C GLU A 71 19.89 -7.93 1.37
N ARG A 72 18.82 -7.14 1.45
CA ARG A 72 18.82 -5.83 2.12
C ARG A 72 18.50 -5.90 3.61
N GLY A 73 18.23 -7.08 4.16
CA GLY A 73 17.83 -7.24 5.56
C GLY A 73 16.53 -6.49 5.91
N ILE A 74 15.59 -6.41 4.97
CA ILE A 74 14.30 -5.73 5.19
C ILE A 74 13.38 -6.62 6.04
N GLU A 75 12.96 -6.10 7.18
CA GLU A 75 11.97 -6.75 8.03
C GLU A 75 10.55 -6.54 7.46
N ILE A 76 10.04 -7.54 6.74
CA ILE A 76 8.69 -7.49 6.14
C ILE A 76 7.64 -7.84 7.19
N VAL A 77 6.59 -7.02 7.30
CA VAL A 77 5.34 -7.36 7.99
C VAL A 77 4.34 -7.89 6.95
N THR A 78 4.06 -9.19 6.99
CA THR A 78 3.07 -9.79 6.10
C THR A 78 1.65 -9.49 6.56
N PHE A 79 0.65 -9.81 5.72
CA PHE A 79 -0.74 -9.71 6.14
C PHE A 79 -1.06 -10.58 7.37
N ARG A 80 -0.48 -11.79 7.46
CA ARG A 80 -0.66 -12.68 8.61
C ARG A 80 -0.04 -12.11 9.89
N ASP A 81 1.09 -11.43 9.75
CA ASP A 81 1.73 -10.73 10.87
C ASP A 81 0.86 -9.58 11.35
N TRP A 82 0.31 -8.79 10.41
CA TRP A 82 -0.63 -7.72 10.72
C TRP A 82 -1.91 -8.23 11.41
N GLN A 83 -2.44 -9.40 11.03
CA GLN A 83 -3.60 -9.98 11.71
C GLN A 83 -3.32 -10.28 13.19
N LYS A 84 -2.12 -10.73 13.54
CA LYS A 84 -1.72 -10.94 14.94
C LYS A 84 -1.61 -9.62 15.71
N ILE A 85 -1.09 -8.57 15.07
CA ILE A 85 -1.08 -7.21 15.63
C ILE A 85 -2.52 -6.77 15.91
N GLU A 86 -3.42 -6.99 14.96
CA GLU A 86 -4.84 -6.67 15.12
C GLU A 86 -5.50 -7.42 16.28
N GLU A 87 -5.27 -8.73 16.39
CA GLU A 87 -5.76 -9.54 17.51
C GLU A 87 -5.23 -9.03 18.86
N ALA A 88 -3.96 -8.67 18.94
CA ALA A 88 -3.34 -8.13 20.15
C ALA A 88 -3.94 -6.77 20.55
N GLU A 89 -4.17 -5.87 19.58
CA GLU A 89 -4.81 -4.56 19.84
C GLU A 89 -6.29 -4.71 20.28
N ILE A 90 -7.01 -5.68 19.72
CA ILE A 90 -8.39 -6.00 20.14
C ILE A 90 -8.39 -6.57 21.57
N ALA A 91 -7.46 -7.48 21.87
CA ALA A 91 -7.33 -8.07 23.21
C ALA A 91 -6.95 -7.04 24.29
N ALA A 92 -6.21 -5.99 23.90
CA ALA A 92 -5.82 -4.88 24.79
C ALA A 92 -6.90 -3.79 24.94
N ALA A 93 -8.07 -3.95 24.29
CA ALA A 93 -9.12 -2.93 24.31
C ALA A 93 -9.59 -2.60 25.73
N ARG A 94 -9.70 -1.30 26.01
CA ARG A 94 -10.43 -0.80 27.18
C ARG A 94 -11.92 -1.11 27.07
N GLU A 95 -12.61 -1.13 28.20
CA GLU A 95 -14.06 -1.32 28.23
C GLU A 95 -14.77 -0.31 27.32
N GLY A 96 -15.61 -0.81 26.40
CA GLY A 96 -16.35 -0.01 25.42
C GLY A 96 -15.55 0.40 24.17
N ALA A 97 -14.24 0.17 24.11
CA ALA A 97 -13.43 0.40 22.92
C ALA A 97 -13.36 -0.86 22.02
N PRO A 98 -13.30 -0.71 20.69
CA PRO A 98 -13.15 -1.86 19.79
C PRO A 98 -11.72 -2.42 19.74
N ARG A 99 -10.71 -1.58 20.04
CA ARG A 99 -9.28 -1.92 20.13
C ARG A 99 -8.51 -0.82 20.84
N GLU A 100 -7.37 -1.14 21.43
CA GLU A 100 -6.35 -0.19 21.86
C GLU A 100 -5.15 -0.31 20.91
N LYS A 101 -4.86 0.75 20.14
CA LYS A 101 -3.79 0.68 19.13
C LYS A 101 -2.41 0.77 19.77
N PHE A 102 -1.45 0.01 19.24
CA PHE A 102 -0.06 0.28 19.49
C PHE A 102 0.33 1.59 18.79
N VAL A 103 1.02 2.47 19.52
CA VAL A 103 1.37 3.82 19.03
C VAL A 103 2.85 3.97 18.71
N ASP A 104 3.63 2.92 18.95
CA ASP A 104 5.05 2.83 18.62
C ASP A 104 5.34 1.57 17.79
N ILE A 105 6.38 1.67 16.97
CA ILE A 105 6.76 0.62 16.02
C ILE A 105 7.25 -0.62 16.76
N GLU A 106 7.98 -0.47 17.86
CA GLU A 106 8.56 -1.59 18.61
C GLU A 106 7.46 -2.51 19.13
N SER A 107 6.39 -1.94 19.70
CA SER A 107 5.22 -2.69 20.16
C SER A 107 4.47 -3.37 19.01
N MET A 108 4.31 -2.70 17.87
CA MET A 108 3.72 -3.31 16.66
C MET A 108 4.55 -4.51 16.19
N ILE A 109 5.87 -4.38 16.14
CA ILE A 109 6.77 -5.45 15.69
C ILE A 109 6.77 -6.60 16.69
N ALA A 110 6.77 -6.34 18.00
CA ALA A 110 6.68 -7.37 19.02
C ALA A 110 5.34 -8.14 18.97
N ALA A 111 4.23 -7.44 18.72
CA ALA A 111 2.89 -8.02 18.70
C ALA A 111 2.65 -8.99 17.54
N ARG A 112 3.42 -8.91 16.45
CA ARG A 112 3.32 -9.85 15.33
C ARG A 112 3.89 -11.25 15.65
N GLY A 113 4.48 -11.43 16.84
CA GLY A 113 5.14 -12.65 17.28
C GLY A 113 6.54 -12.82 16.68
N ALA A 114 7.28 -13.78 17.23
CA ALA A 114 8.53 -14.28 16.64
C ALA A 114 8.26 -15.16 15.41
#